data_AF-A0A5Q8C921-F1
#
_entry.id   AF-A0A5Q8C921-F1
#
_cell.length_a   1.000
_cell.length_b   1.000
_cell.length_c   1.000
_cell.angle_alpha   90.00
_cell.angle_beta   90.00
_cell.angle_gamma   90.00
#
_symmetry.space_group_name_H-M   'P 1'
#
loop_
_entity.id
_entity.type
_entity.pdbx_description
1 polymer ?
#
loop_
_entity_poly.entity_id
_entity_poly.type
_entity_poly.pdbx_seq_one_letter_code
_entity_poly.pdbx_strand_id
1 'polypeptide(L)'
;RETRPAETTELWTESRPRFSVNDVEQALAGVTLVEAANERDEAAAIAIALKRAVEMPGKRAALVTGDRALARRVSAELLRFGVVADDSGGTPLANTPAASLLRLALGAAFRPGDPVGLLSLLKHPLLGLGLERQSVRKAAELIELVALRGGTGRPDVASLDALFETRLAGLGGDSRQPFWFQRLTVRGIEEARAVLNRLTDALSPLTAMRGEKDADIATLTRASVVALEGLGRAADDSLTSLYAGDAGEKLAALLRGLVAVSSPFMIGAGEWPDVMEALIAPETVKPAQGTDRNIAIWGALEARLQSVDTLVIGGLNEGVWPRKPESDRFMSRLMKTGIDLEPPERRIGLAAHDFQIAMGTETVVLTRSARSGDAPAVPSRWLQRIVTFIGKDQATAVRRRGDALLVWARALDAGDRKDFASRPQPKPPLHLRPQHFSVTEIETLRRDPYAIYARRILGLMPLDPVIRDPGAAERGTLFHEILHLFSRRVEDPRAPGALAALIEAGRACFADAALPPDIEAVWWPRFEKLAENIIEWEHTRADAVARRYA
;
A
#
# COMPACT_ATOMS: atom_id res chain seq x y z
N ARG A 1 0.09 -20.28 37.45
CA ARG A 1 -0.78 -19.93 38.60
C ARG A 1 -1.33 -18.50 38.53
N GLU A 2 -0.61 -17.55 37.95
CA GLU A 2 -0.98 -16.11 37.87
C GLU A 2 -1.90 -15.74 36.68
N THR A 3 -2.39 -16.74 35.93
CA THR A 3 -3.30 -16.54 34.79
C THR A 3 -4.76 -16.90 35.12
N ARG A 4 -5.09 -17.03 36.41
CA ARG A 4 -6.43 -17.41 36.90
C ARG A 4 -7.55 -16.47 36.42
N PRO A 5 -8.80 -16.96 36.26
CA PRO A 5 -9.96 -16.11 35.99
C PRO A 5 -10.09 -14.98 37.02
N ALA A 6 -10.64 -13.83 36.60
CA ALA A 6 -10.79 -12.66 37.48
C ALA A 6 -11.58 -12.96 38.76
N GLU A 7 -12.53 -13.90 38.67
CA GLU A 7 -13.38 -14.40 39.76
C GLU A 7 -12.62 -15.12 40.89
N THR A 8 -11.33 -15.42 40.70
CA THR A 8 -10.52 -16.19 41.68
C THR A 8 -9.24 -15.46 42.11
N THR A 9 -9.24 -14.13 41.98
CA THR A 9 -8.05 -13.28 42.22
C THR A 9 -7.72 -13.18 43.72
N GLU A 10 -8.71 -13.33 44.60
CA GLU A 10 -8.59 -13.32 46.07
C GLU A 10 -7.62 -14.39 46.59
N LEU A 11 -7.55 -15.55 45.91
CA LEU A 11 -6.64 -16.64 46.25
C LEU A 11 -5.14 -16.29 46.05
N TRP A 12 -4.83 -15.16 45.39
CA TRP A 12 -3.45 -14.69 45.24
C TRP A 12 -2.93 -14.02 46.50
N THR A 13 -3.76 -13.19 47.11
CA THR A 13 -3.44 -12.53 48.38
C THR A 13 -3.21 -13.58 49.47
N GLU A 14 -3.95 -14.69 49.44
CA GLU A 14 -3.78 -15.81 50.36
C GLU A 14 -2.53 -16.67 50.10
N SER A 15 -2.08 -16.75 48.85
CA SER A 15 -0.96 -17.60 48.45
C SER A 15 0.38 -16.88 48.42
N ARG A 16 0.42 -15.56 48.24
CA ARG A 16 1.64 -14.76 48.20
C ARG A 16 2.52 -14.88 49.46
N PRO A 17 1.95 -14.91 50.70
CA PRO A 17 2.75 -15.08 51.92
C PRO A 17 3.47 -16.43 52.02
N ARG A 18 3.08 -17.41 51.19
CA ARG A 18 3.71 -18.75 51.17
C ARG A 18 5.06 -18.75 50.46
N PHE A 19 5.42 -17.67 49.76
CA PHE A 19 6.68 -17.55 49.03
C PHE A 19 7.55 -16.48 49.69
N SER A 20 8.75 -16.87 50.12
CA SER A 20 9.74 -15.93 50.62
C SER A 20 10.23 -15.01 49.50
N VAL A 21 10.89 -13.90 49.86
CA VAL A 21 11.52 -13.01 48.88
C VAL A 21 12.56 -13.76 48.04
N ASN A 22 13.35 -14.62 48.69
CA ASN A 22 14.36 -15.44 48.02
C ASN A 22 13.74 -16.42 47.02
N ASP A 23 12.60 -17.04 47.34
CA ASP A 23 11.91 -17.95 46.40
C ASP A 23 11.49 -17.20 45.13
N VAL A 24 10.98 -15.97 45.28
CA VAL A 24 10.58 -15.13 44.15
C VAL A 24 11.78 -14.67 43.34
N GLU A 25 12.88 -14.29 43.99
CA GLU A 25 14.11 -13.88 43.30
C GLU A 25 14.74 -15.03 42.51
N GLN A 26 14.77 -16.24 43.07
CA GLN A 26 15.24 -17.43 42.37
C GLN A 26 14.34 -17.78 41.18
N ALA A 27 13.01 -17.71 41.36
CA ALA A 27 12.06 -17.95 40.27
C ALA A 27 12.18 -16.92 39.12
N LEU A 28 12.60 -15.68 39.43
CA LEU A 28 12.77 -14.60 38.46
C LEU A 28 14.22 -14.44 37.96
N ALA A 29 15.16 -15.28 38.37
CA ALA A 29 16.58 -15.12 38.03
C ALA A 29 16.80 -15.07 36.50
N GLY A 30 16.09 -15.92 35.75
CA GLY A 30 16.12 -16.00 34.29
C GLY A 30 15.10 -15.11 33.57
N VAL A 31 14.29 -14.30 34.28
CA VAL A 31 13.21 -13.50 33.68
C VAL A 31 13.64 -12.05 33.46
N THR A 32 13.43 -11.53 32.26
CA THR A 32 13.68 -10.13 31.91
C THR A 32 12.39 -9.47 31.42
N LEU A 33 12.13 -8.22 31.80
CA LEU A 33 10.97 -7.46 31.33
C LEU A 33 11.43 -6.22 30.57
N VAL A 34 11.10 -6.13 29.29
CA VAL A 34 11.32 -4.98 28.42
C VAL A 34 10.01 -4.20 28.26
N GLU A 35 9.99 -2.95 28.68
CA GLU A 35 8.90 -2.02 28.41
C GLU A 35 9.39 -0.90 27.47
N ALA A 36 9.23 -1.13 26.17
CA ALA A 36 9.67 -0.24 25.12
C ALA A 36 8.72 0.95 24.93
N ALA A 37 9.23 2.10 24.48
CA ALA A 37 8.40 3.28 24.23
C ALA A 37 7.45 3.09 23.04
N ASN A 38 7.88 2.32 22.04
CA ASN A 38 7.15 2.05 20.81
C ASN A 38 7.53 0.65 20.28
N GLU A 39 6.77 0.16 19.29
CA GLU A 39 6.96 -1.16 18.67
C GLU A 39 8.31 -1.33 17.93
N ARG A 40 8.96 -0.25 17.48
CA ARG A 40 10.30 -0.31 16.86
C ARG A 40 11.37 -0.56 17.91
N ASP A 41 11.34 0.17 19.01
CA ASP A 41 12.21 -0.04 20.17
C ASP A 41 12.04 -1.47 20.72
N GLU A 42 10.80 -1.97 20.76
CA GLU A 42 10.49 -3.35 21.15
C GLU A 42 11.16 -4.37 20.22
N ALA A 43 10.97 -4.21 18.90
CA ALA A 43 11.56 -5.11 17.90
C ALA A 43 13.09 -5.12 17.96
N ALA A 44 13.73 -3.96 18.11
CA ALA A 44 15.19 -3.86 18.23
C ALA A 44 15.71 -4.53 19.51
N ALA A 45 15.04 -4.33 20.64
CA ALA A 45 15.40 -4.98 21.90
C ALA A 45 15.23 -6.51 21.83
N ILE A 46 14.18 -7.00 21.18
CA ILE A 46 13.98 -8.43 20.92
C ILE A 46 15.10 -8.98 20.05
N ALA A 47 15.45 -8.31 18.94
CA ALA A 47 16.51 -8.76 18.04
C ALA A 47 17.86 -8.85 18.77
N ILE A 48 18.19 -7.89 19.63
CA ILE A 48 19.39 -7.93 20.48
C ILE A 48 19.33 -9.09 21.47
N ALA A 49 18.18 -9.31 22.13
CA ALA A 49 18.02 -10.42 23.07
C ALA A 49 18.23 -11.78 22.40
N LEU A 50 17.63 -11.99 21.23
CA LEU A 50 17.80 -13.20 20.42
C LEU A 50 19.25 -13.37 19.98
N LYS A 51 19.87 -12.31 19.45
CA LYS A 51 21.26 -12.36 18.98
C LYS A 51 22.22 -12.70 20.12
N ARG A 52 22.07 -12.04 21.27
CA ARG A 52 22.88 -12.30 22.47
C ARG A 52 22.72 -13.73 22.98
N ALA A 53 21.51 -14.28 22.92
CA ALA A 53 21.26 -15.65 23.39
C ALA A 53 22.04 -16.69 22.59
N VAL A 54 22.18 -16.50 21.26
CA VAL A 54 22.87 -17.44 20.36
C VAL A 54 24.36 -17.14 20.18
N GLU A 55 24.90 -16.09 20.82
CA GLU A 55 26.36 -15.88 20.89
C GLU A 55 27.05 -16.99 21.69
N MET A 56 26.34 -17.61 22.62
CA MET A 56 26.82 -18.82 23.31
C MET A 56 26.71 -20.03 22.36
N PRO A 57 27.83 -20.71 22.02
CA PRO A 57 27.79 -21.86 21.12
C PRO A 57 26.83 -22.95 21.61
N GLY A 58 25.95 -23.41 20.71
CA GLY A 58 24.98 -24.47 20.99
C GLY A 58 23.68 -24.02 21.64
N LYS A 59 23.54 -22.74 22.01
CA LYS A 59 22.28 -22.19 22.52
C LYS A 59 21.33 -21.81 21.38
N ARG A 60 20.04 -22.06 21.60
CA ARG A 60 18.94 -21.70 20.70
C ARG A 60 18.03 -20.68 21.37
N ALA A 61 17.47 -19.80 20.56
CA ALA A 61 16.54 -18.77 21.00
C ALA A 61 15.34 -18.69 20.07
N ALA A 62 14.20 -18.28 20.62
CA ALA A 62 13.02 -18.04 19.79
C ALA A 62 12.18 -16.86 20.28
N LEU A 63 11.52 -16.19 19.34
CA LEU A 63 10.45 -15.23 19.61
C LEU A 63 9.11 -15.94 19.46
N VAL A 64 8.23 -15.78 20.46
CA VAL A 64 6.83 -16.20 20.40
C VAL A 64 5.97 -14.96 20.42
N THR A 65 5.19 -14.74 19.36
CA THR A 65 4.25 -13.61 19.31
C THR A 65 3.01 -13.93 18.48
N GLY A 66 1.87 -13.42 18.92
CA GLY A 66 0.65 -13.40 18.13
C GLY A 66 0.60 -12.25 17.12
N ASP A 67 1.55 -11.31 17.18
CA ASP A 67 1.62 -10.13 16.33
C ASP A 67 2.56 -10.35 15.14
N ARG A 68 1.99 -10.54 13.95
CA ARG A 68 2.75 -10.70 12.69
C ARG A 68 3.47 -9.43 12.25
N ALA A 69 3.03 -8.25 12.69
CA ALA A 69 3.76 -7.01 12.43
C ALA A 69 5.04 -6.96 13.28
N LEU A 70 4.96 -7.32 14.56
CA LEU A 70 6.13 -7.43 15.42
C LEU A 70 7.13 -8.47 14.91
N ALA A 71 6.66 -9.68 14.55
CA ALA A 71 7.50 -10.74 13.96
C ALA A 71 8.31 -10.23 12.76
N ARG A 72 7.64 -9.57 11.80
CA ARG A 72 8.31 -9.00 10.61
C ARG A 72 9.33 -7.91 10.96
N ARG A 73 9.03 -7.04 11.93
CA ARG A 73 9.97 -6.01 12.38
C ARG A 73 11.21 -6.63 13.03
N VAL A 74 11.02 -7.66 13.86
CA VAL A 74 12.14 -8.41 14.47
C VAL A 74 12.98 -9.09 13.40
N SER A 75 12.36 -9.76 12.41
CA SER A 75 13.10 -10.34 11.28
C SER A 75 13.94 -9.28 10.55
N ALA A 76 13.39 -8.09 10.33
CA ALA A 76 14.13 -6.99 9.70
C ALA A 76 15.28 -6.45 10.57
N GLU A 77 15.08 -6.31 11.88
CA GLU A 77 16.16 -5.88 12.80
C GLU A 77 17.26 -6.94 12.92
N LEU A 78 16.93 -8.23 12.85
CA LEU A 78 17.91 -9.33 12.88
C LEU A 78 18.87 -9.31 11.67
N LEU A 79 18.41 -8.81 10.51
CA LEU A 79 19.27 -8.64 9.33
C LEU A 79 20.45 -7.69 9.59
N ARG A 80 20.32 -6.73 10.52
CA ARG A 80 21.42 -5.83 10.92
C ARG A 80 22.60 -6.60 11.54
N PHE A 81 22.32 -7.77 12.10
CA PHE A 81 23.31 -8.67 12.67
C PHE A 81 23.69 -9.82 11.72
N GLY A 82 23.24 -9.78 10.47
CA GLY A 82 23.43 -10.86 9.49
C GLY A 82 22.65 -12.13 9.82
N VAL A 83 21.63 -12.05 10.69
CA VAL A 83 20.80 -13.19 11.09
C VAL A 83 19.52 -13.18 10.26
N VAL A 84 19.23 -14.30 9.61
CA VAL A 84 17.93 -14.58 8.97
C VAL A 84 17.19 -15.58 9.85
N ALA A 85 16.16 -15.15 10.57
CA ALA A 85 15.41 -16.03 11.46
C ALA A 85 14.50 -16.99 10.69
N ASP A 86 14.30 -18.19 11.23
CA ASP A 86 13.25 -19.11 10.77
C ASP A 86 11.87 -18.64 11.26
N ASP A 87 11.12 -17.93 10.40
CA ASP A 87 9.78 -17.44 10.70
C ASP A 87 8.71 -18.42 10.18
N SER A 88 8.12 -19.16 11.11
CA SER A 88 7.11 -20.19 10.82
C SER A 88 5.86 -19.65 10.14
N GLY A 89 5.51 -18.38 10.39
CA GLY A 89 4.35 -17.72 9.80
C GLY A 89 4.59 -17.18 8.40
N GLY A 90 5.85 -17.16 7.93
CA GLY A 90 6.23 -16.78 6.58
C GLY A 90 5.79 -15.39 6.13
N THR A 91 5.96 -15.14 4.84
CA THR A 91 5.48 -13.92 4.17
C THR A 91 4.24 -14.25 3.34
N PRO A 92 3.14 -13.47 3.43
CA PRO A 92 1.99 -13.67 2.55
C PRO A 92 2.39 -13.64 1.08
N LEU A 93 1.97 -14.64 0.29
CA LEU A 93 2.36 -14.77 -1.11
C LEU A 93 1.98 -13.52 -1.92
N ALA A 94 0.82 -12.92 -1.63
CA ALA A 94 0.32 -11.69 -2.27
C ALA A 94 1.28 -10.48 -2.18
N ASN A 95 2.19 -10.47 -1.20
CA ASN A 95 3.16 -9.40 -0.98
C ASN A 95 4.52 -9.67 -1.64
N THR A 96 4.69 -10.82 -2.30
CA THR A 96 5.93 -11.15 -3.01
C THR A 96 5.97 -10.47 -4.38
N PRO A 97 7.17 -10.12 -4.91
CA PRO A 97 7.29 -9.40 -6.16
C PRO A 97 6.58 -10.05 -7.36
N ALA A 98 6.64 -11.38 -7.49
CA ALA A 98 5.99 -12.09 -8.60
C ALA A 98 4.46 -12.05 -8.49
N ALA A 99 3.92 -12.25 -7.28
CA ALA A 99 2.48 -12.17 -7.06
C ALA A 99 1.96 -10.73 -7.18
N SER A 100 2.73 -9.72 -6.75
CA SER A 100 2.34 -8.32 -6.96
C SER A 100 2.32 -7.94 -8.44
N LEU A 101 3.26 -8.46 -9.26
CA LEU A 101 3.22 -8.28 -10.71
C LEU A 101 1.94 -8.87 -11.31
N LEU A 102 1.58 -10.09 -10.93
CA LEU A 102 0.34 -10.75 -11.36
C LEU A 102 -0.90 -9.91 -10.98
N ARG A 103 -0.98 -9.45 -9.74
CA ARG A 103 -2.11 -8.64 -9.25
C ARG A 103 -2.22 -7.32 -10.00
N LEU A 104 -1.10 -6.64 -10.25
CA LEU A 104 -1.06 -5.41 -11.05
C LEU A 104 -1.45 -5.65 -12.51
N ALA A 105 -1.03 -6.78 -13.10
CA ALA A 105 -1.41 -7.17 -14.45
C ALA A 105 -2.93 -7.39 -14.56
N LEU A 106 -3.53 -8.11 -13.60
CA LEU A 106 -4.97 -8.32 -13.53
C LEU A 106 -5.74 -7.00 -13.31
N GLY A 107 -5.24 -6.14 -12.42
CA GLY A 107 -5.82 -4.81 -12.21
C GLY A 107 -5.79 -3.97 -13.49
N ALA A 108 -4.63 -3.83 -14.13
CA ALA A 108 -4.49 -3.12 -15.40
C ALA A 108 -5.36 -3.71 -16.52
N ALA A 109 -5.47 -5.04 -16.56
CA ALA A 109 -6.24 -5.74 -17.58
C ALA A 109 -7.74 -5.68 -17.34
N PHE A 110 -8.28 -5.62 -16.12
CA PHE A 110 -9.74 -5.68 -15.91
C PHE A 110 -10.35 -4.41 -15.31
N ARG A 111 -9.54 -3.43 -14.89
CA ARG A 111 -10.00 -2.16 -14.30
C ARG A 111 -9.47 -0.97 -15.14
N PRO A 112 -9.98 -0.76 -16.37
CA PRO A 112 -9.57 0.37 -17.19
C PRO A 112 -9.91 1.69 -16.50
N GLY A 113 -9.12 2.73 -16.75
CA GLY A 113 -9.28 4.04 -16.14
C GLY A 113 -8.58 4.22 -14.79
N ASP A 114 -7.80 3.25 -14.32
CA ASP A 114 -6.92 3.40 -13.15
C ASP A 114 -5.47 3.75 -13.57
N PRO A 115 -5.11 5.05 -13.64
CA PRO A 115 -3.77 5.43 -14.04
C PRO A 115 -2.70 5.12 -12.98
N VAL A 116 -3.08 4.99 -11.70
CA VAL A 116 -2.15 4.65 -10.62
C VAL A 116 -1.80 3.17 -10.71
N GLY A 117 -2.78 2.30 -10.98
CA GLY A 117 -2.57 0.89 -11.28
C GLY A 117 -1.65 0.68 -12.50
N LEU A 118 -1.90 1.38 -13.61
CA LEU A 118 -1.03 1.32 -14.80
C LEU A 118 0.39 1.78 -14.51
N LEU A 119 0.55 2.89 -13.79
CA LEU A 119 1.88 3.40 -13.44
C LEU A 119 2.62 2.44 -12.49
N SER A 120 1.90 1.80 -11.58
CA SER A 120 2.44 0.78 -10.67
C SER A 120 2.94 -0.44 -11.44
N LEU A 121 2.22 -0.88 -12.47
CA LEU A 121 2.66 -1.94 -13.37
C LEU A 121 3.91 -1.52 -14.17
N LEU A 122 3.89 -0.36 -14.82
CA LEU A 122 5.02 0.17 -15.63
C LEU A 122 6.31 0.31 -14.81
N LYS A 123 6.20 0.65 -13.53
CA LYS A 123 7.35 0.84 -12.63
C LYS A 123 7.74 -0.42 -11.86
N HIS A 124 7.04 -1.54 -12.04
CA HIS A 124 7.26 -2.73 -11.26
C HIS A 124 8.71 -3.27 -11.42
N PRO A 125 9.39 -3.71 -10.35
CA PRO A 125 10.78 -4.18 -10.42
C PRO A 125 11.00 -5.34 -11.38
N LEU A 126 10.02 -6.25 -11.49
CA LEU A 126 10.06 -7.44 -12.36
C LEU A 126 9.49 -7.22 -13.77
N LEU A 127 9.09 -5.99 -14.14
CA LEU A 127 8.66 -5.76 -15.52
C LEU A 127 9.88 -5.82 -16.46
N GLY A 128 9.92 -6.84 -17.31
CA GLY A 128 11.01 -7.13 -18.23
C GLY A 128 10.62 -7.03 -19.70
N LEU A 129 9.44 -7.53 -20.11
CA LEU A 129 8.95 -7.49 -21.49
C LEU A 129 9.95 -8.01 -22.54
N GLY A 130 10.86 -8.91 -22.16
CA GLY A 130 11.91 -9.39 -23.06
C GLY A 130 12.95 -8.32 -23.44
N LEU A 131 13.15 -7.31 -22.60
CA LEU A 131 14.05 -6.18 -22.83
C LEU A 131 14.98 -5.98 -21.62
N GLU A 132 16.05 -5.21 -21.81
CA GLU A 132 16.93 -4.83 -20.71
C GLU A 132 16.18 -3.95 -19.69
N ARG A 133 16.37 -4.26 -18.40
CA ARG A 133 15.64 -3.58 -17.31
C ARG A 133 15.81 -2.07 -17.31
N GLN A 134 17.01 -1.58 -17.66
CA GLN A 134 17.31 -0.15 -17.74
C GLN A 134 16.49 0.53 -18.83
N SER A 135 16.34 -0.11 -19.99
CA SER A 135 15.56 0.39 -21.12
C SER A 135 14.07 0.44 -20.78
N VAL A 136 13.52 -0.63 -20.17
CA VAL A 136 12.13 -0.65 -19.69
C VAL A 136 11.87 0.48 -18.70
N ARG A 137 12.80 0.72 -17.75
CA ARG A 137 12.64 1.80 -16.77
C ARG A 137 12.60 3.17 -17.41
N LYS A 138 13.52 3.47 -18.33
CA LYS A 138 13.59 4.76 -19.02
C LYS A 138 12.35 4.99 -19.89
N ALA A 139 11.93 3.96 -20.61
CA ALA A 139 10.70 3.96 -21.40
C ALA A 139 9.47 4.21 -20.51
N ALA A 140 9.35 3.53 -19.37
CA ALA A 140 8.25 3.73 -18.42
C ALA A 140 8.19 5.17 -17.88
N GLU A 141 9.34 5.80 -17.60
CA GLU A 141 9.41 7.21 -17.21
C GLU A 141 8.92 8.14 -18.35
N LEU A 142 9.28 7.84 -19.60
CA LEU A 142 8.84 8.62 -20.76
C LEU A 142 7.33 8.43 -21.03
N ILE A 143 6.83 7.20 -20.95
CA ILE A 143 5.40 6.86 -21.05
C ILE A 143 4.61 7.58 -19.96
N GLU A 144 5.10 7.61 -18.72
CA GLU A 144 4.46 8.36 -17.64
C GLU A 144 4.31 9.84 -18.01
N LEU A 145 5.40 10.49 -18.45
CA LEU A 145 5.40 11.92 -18.77
C LEU A 145 4.44 12.27 -19.92
N VAL A 146 4.40 11.44 -20.97
CA VAL A 146 3.61 11.73 -22.17
C VAL A 146 2.16 11.27 -22.03
N ALA A 147 1.93 10.03 -21.62
CA ALA A 147 0.60 9.42 -21.65
C ALA A 147 -0.19 9.61 -20.35
N LEU A 148 0.48 9.56 -19.19
CA LEU A 148 -0.19 9.44 -17.89
C LEU A 148 -0.15 10.71 -17.03
N ARG A 149 0.54 11.77 -17.47
CA ARG A 149 0.65 13.04 -16.74
C ARG A 149 -0.12 14.15 -17.45
N GLY A 150 -0.83 14.96 -16.67
CA GLY A 150 -1.62 16.08 -17.17
C GLY A 150 -2.89 15.67 -17.93
N GLY A 151 -3.69 16.67 -18.27
CA GLY A 151 -4.94 16.51 -19.01
C GLY A 151 -5.96 15.62 -18.29
N THR A 152 -6.95 15.16 -19.07
CA THR A 152 -8.05 14.34 -18.57
C THR A 152 -8.27 13.10 -19.43
N GLY A 153 -8.88 12.08 -18.85
CA GLY A 153 -9.22 10.82 -19.52
C GLY A 153 -9.08 9.60 -18.62
N ARG A 154 -9.50 8.45 -19.13
CA ARG A 154 -9.42 7.14 -18.48
C ARG A 154 -8.49 6.23 -19.28
N PRO A 155 -7.20 6.14 -18.92
CA PRO A 155 -6.27 5.34 -19.70
C PRO A 155 -6.59 3.86 -19.55
N ASP A 156 -6.39 3.13 -20.63
CA ASP A 156 -6.57 1.69 -20.70
C ASP A 156 -5.30 1.08 -21.26
N VAL A 157 -4.84 -0.03 -20.69
CA VAL A 157 -3.64 -0.73 -21.17
C VAL A 157 -3.79 -1.21 -22.61
N ALA A 158 -5.01 -1.53 -23.04
CA ALA A 158 -5.29 -1.99 -24.40
C ALA A 158 -5.17 -0.88 -25.47
N SER A 159 -5.18 0.40 -25.07
CA SER A 159 -5.10 1.56 -25.97
C SER A 159 -4.06 2.59 -25.52
N LEU A 160 -3.13 2.18 -24.64
CA LEU A 160 -2.14 3.08 -24.06
C LEU A 160 -1.13 3.56 -25.10
N ASP A 161 -0.85 2.74 -26.11
CA ASP A 161 -0.09 3.07 -27.32
C ASP A 161 -0.77 4.20 -28.11
N ALA A 162 -2.07 4.08 -28.39
CA ALA A 162 -2.83 5.10 -29.10
C ALA A 162 -2.91 6.42 -28.30
N LEU A 163 -3.09 6.33 -26.97
CA LEU A 163 -3.06 7.49 -26.07
C LEU A 163 -1.69 8.19 -26.09
N PHE A 164 -0.61 7.41 -26.07
CA PHE A 164 0.75 7.91 -26.15
C PHE A 164 1.00 8.67 -27.46
N GLU A 165 0.63 8.10 -28.61
CA GLU A 165 0.80 8.76 -29.92
C GLU A 165 -0.03 10.04 -30.02
N THR A 166 -1.30 10.00 -29.59
CA THR A 166 -2.19 11.16 -29.61
C THR A 166 -1.60 12.31 -28.79
N ARG A 167 -1.11 12.02 -27.58
CA ARG A 167 -0.51 13.03 -26.72
C ARG A 167 0.84 13.49 -27.22
N LEU A 168 1.66 12.61 -27.78
CA LEU A 168 2.94 12.97 -28.38
C LEU A 168 2.76 13.93 -29.55
N ALA A 169 1.78 13.70 -30.42
CA ALA A 169 1.45 14.59 -31.52
C ALA A 169 0.97 15.97 -31.03
N GLY A 170 0.17 16.00 -29.96
CA GLY A 170 -0.31 17.23 -29.33
C GLY A 170 0.80 18.12 -28.74
N LEU A 171 1.94 17.55 -28.36
CA LEU A 171 3.10 18.31 -27.87
C LEU A 171 3.82 19.11 -28.97
N GLY A 172 3.62 18.76 -30.24
CA GLY A 172 4.24 19.43 -31.39
C GLY A 172 3.48 20.64 -31.94
N GLY A 173 2.25 20.90 -31.48
CA GLY A 173 1.42 22.03 -31.94
C GLY A 173 1.68 23.36 -31.21
N ASP A 174 0.81 24.35 -31.41
CA ASP A 174 0.85 25.70 -30.79
C ASP A 174 0.70 25.73 -29.25
N SER A 175 0.72 24.57 -28.59
CA SER A 175 0.61 24.47 -27.15
C SER A 175 1.95 24.79 -26.46
N ARG A 176 1.88 25.29 -25.22
CA ARG A 176 3.06 25.51 -24.41
C ARG A 176 3.71 24.17 -24.07
N GLN A 177 4.90 23.93 -24.63
CA GLN A 177 5.67 22.73 -24.35
C GLN A 177 5.97 22.57 -22.85
N PRO A 178 5.79 21.36 -22.28
CA PRO A 178 6.17 21.06 -20.91
C PRO A 178 7.67 21.22 -20.66
N PHE A 179 8.07 21.53 -19.44
CA PHE A 179 9.49 21.72 -19.09
C PHE A 179 10.36 20.46 -19.34
N TRP A 180 9.75 19.28 -19.29
CA TRP A 180 10.41 18.01 -19.54
C TRP A 180 10.46 17.63 -21.03
N PHE A 181 9.89 18.45 -21.94
CA PHE A 181 9.87 18.18 -23.37
C PHE A 181 11.27 17.95 -23.95
N GLN A 182 12.28 18.68 -23.47
CA GLN A 182 13.69 18.51 -23.86
C GLN A 182 14.27 17.13 -23.53
N ARG A 183 13.61 16.34 -22.67
CA ARG A 183 14.03 14.97 -22.35
C ARG A 183 13.58 13.97 -23.42
N LEU A 184 12.65 14.34 -24.29
CA LEU A 184 12.21 13.50 -25.40
C LEU A 184 13.32 13.43 -26.44
N THR A 185 13.78 12.22 -26.72
CA THR A 185 14.72 11.92 -27.80
C THR A 185 14.06 10.95 -28.76
N VAL A 186 14.47 10.98 -30.04
CA VAL A 186 13.95 10.03 -31.05
C VAL A 186 14.08 8.59 -30.57
N ARG A 187 15.27 8.23 -30.09
CA ARG A 187 15.53 6.92 -29.49
C ARG A 187 14.64 6.61 -28.29
N GLY A 188 14.44 7.57 -27.38
CA GLY A 188 13.57 7.37 -26.21
C GLY A 188 12.10 7.16 -26.59
N ILE A 189 11.63 7.81 -27.64
CA ILE A 189 10.28 7.62 -28.18
C ILE A 189 10.15 6.21 -28.80
N GLU A 190 11.15 5.77 -29.57
CA GLU A 190 11.18 4.42 -30.14
C GLU A 190 11.21 3.34 -29.06
N GLU A 191 12.03 3.52 -28.01
CA GLU A 191 12.08 2.62 -26.85
C GLU A 191 10.74 2.58 -26.10
N ALA A 192 10.07 3.73 -25.94
CA ALA A 192 8.73 3.81 -25.34
C ALA A 192 7.68 3.08 -26.18
N ARG A 193 7.66 3.27 -27.51
CA ARG A 193 6.78 2.54 -28.42
C ARG A 193 7.01 1.03 -28.36
N ALA A 194 8.25 0.59 -28.33
CA ALA A 194 8.58 -0.83 -28.22
C ALA A 194 8.06 -1.44 -26.90
N VAL A 195 8.20 -0.71 -25.78
CA VAL A 195 7.65 -1.14 -24.48
C VAL A 195 6.12 -1.17 -24.49
N LEU A 196 5.46 -0.16 -25.06
CA LEU A 196 4.01 -0.10 -25.17
C LEU A 196 3.46 -1.27 -25.99
N ASN A 197 4.02 -1.53 -27.17
CA ASN A 197 3.60 -2.65 -28.02
C ASN A 197 3.72 -3.98 -27.28
N ARG A 198 4.87 -4.25 -26.64
CA ARG A 198 5.08 -5.50 -25.90
C ARG A 198 4.20 -5.62 -24.66
N LEU A 199 3.89 -4.49 -24.00
CA LEU A 199 2.97 -4.47 -22.87
C LEU A 199 1.56 -4.84 -23.31
N THR A 200 1.07 -4.26 -24.40
CA THR A 200 -0.23 -4.57 -25.00
C THR A 200 -0.29 -6.03 -25.43
N ASP A 201 0.76 -6.53 -26.10
CA ASP A 201 0.85 -7.93 -26.54
C ASP A 201 0.81 -8.90 -25.35
N ALA A 202 1.59 -8.63 -24.31
CA ALA A 202 1.65 -9.46 -23.11
C ALA A 202 0.29 -9.52 -22.38
N LEU A 203 -0.46 -8.42 -22.34
CA LEU A 203 -1.76 -8.37 -21.66
C LEU A 203 -2.94 -8.75 -22.55
N SER A 204 -2.73 -8.92 -23.86
CA SER A 204 -3.77 -9.28 -24.83
C SER A 204 -4.61 -10.51 -24.44
N PRO A 205 -4.06 -11.60 -23.84
CA PRO A 205 -4.87 -12.75 -23.44
C PRO A 205 -5.90 -12.42 -22.35
N LEU A 206 -5.61 -11.43 -21.50
CA LEU A 206 -6.51 -10.97 -20.44
C LEU A 206 -7.51 -9.95 -20.96
N THR A 207 -7.04 -8.97 -21.76
CA THR A 207 -7.91 -7.91 -22.27
C THR A 207 -8.96 -8.44 -23.25
N ALA A 208 -8.63 -9.49 -24.01
CA ALA A 208 -9.59 -10.18 -24.89
C ALA A 208 -10.75 -10.84 -24.12
N MET A 209 -10.56 -11.19 -22.84
CA MET A 209 -11.56 -11.87 -22.02
C MET A 209 -12.49 -10.91 -21.25
N ARG A 210 -12.28 -9.59 -21.27
CA ARG A 210 -13.04 -8.62 -20.44
C ARG A 210 -14.56 -8.71 -20.59
N GLY A 211 -15.05 -9.05 -21.77
CA GLY A 211 -16.49 -9.18 -22.06
C GLY A 211 -17.07 -10.55 -21.70
N GLU A 212 -16.23 -11.51 -21.31
CA GLU A 212 -16.65 -12.88 -21.03
C GLU A 212 -17.39 -12.97 -19.69
N LYS A 213 -18.61 -13.49 -19.74
CA LYS A 213 -19.49 -13.60 -18.56
C LYS A 213 -19.36 -14.95 -17.87
N ASP A 214 -18.98 -15.98 -18.62
CA ASP A 214 -18.91 -17.35 -18.13
C ASP A 214 -17.52 -17.92 -18.49
N ALA A 215 -16.51 -17.55 -17.71
CA ALA A 215 -15.17 -18.09 -17.82
C ALA A 215 -14.86 -19.05 -16.66
N ASP A 216 -14.24 -20.20 -16.99
CA ASP A 216 -13.78 -21.14 -15.97
C ASP A 216 -12.43 -20.69 -15.36
N ILE A 217 -12.17 -21.14 -14.12
CA ILE A 217 -10.97 -20.79 -13.35
C ILE A 217 -9.68 -21.19 -14.09
N ALA A 218 -9.66 -22.35 -14.75
CA ALA A 218 -8.46 -22.85 -15.41
C ALA A 218 -8.12 -22.00 -16.65
N THR A 219 -9.13 -21.56 -17.40
CA THR A 219 -8.97 -20.67 -18.57
C THR A 219 -8.47 -19.30 -18.16
N LEU A 220 -9.08 -18.68 -17.14
CA LEU A 220 -8.62 -17.40 -16.60
C LEU A 220 -7.20 -17.50 -16.04
N THR A 221 -6.87 -18.59 -15.34
CA THR A 221 -5.53 -18.84 -14.82
C THR A 221 -4.52 -19.00 -15.96
N ARG A 222 -4.82 -19.74 -17.01
CA ARG A 222 -3.95 -19.88 -18.19
C ARG A 222 -3.65 -18.54 -18.83
N ALA A 223 -4.67 -17.71 -19.08
CA ALA A 223 -4.49 -16.37 -19.62
C ALA A 223 -3.62 -15.50 -18.70
N SER A 224 -3.80 -15.64 -17.39
CA SER A 224 -3.00 -14.93 -16.38
C SER A 224 -1.53 -15.37 -16.37
N VAL A 225 -1.25 -16.66 -16.53
CA VAL A 225 0.12 -17.19 -16.63
C VAL A 225 0.81 -16.66 -17.89
N VAL A 226 0.15 -16.74 -19.05
CA VAL A 226 0.71 -16.23 -20.31
C VAL A 226 1.03 -14.73 -20.20
N ALA A 227 0.12 -13.95 -19.61
CA ALA A 227 0.35 -12.53 -19.40
C ALA A 227 1.48 -12.25 -18.41
N LEU A 228 1.51 -12.93 -17.27
CA LEU A 228 2.55 -12.79 -16.26
C LEU A 228 3.94 -13.12 -16.83
N GLU A 229 4.06 -14.19 -17.60
CA GLU A 229 5.31 -14.59 -18.22
C GLU A 229 5.73 -13.63 -19.34
N GLY A 230 4.79 -13.10 -20.12
CA GLY A 230 5.07 -12.03 -21.09
C GLY A 230 5.63 -10.77 -20.43
N LEU A 231 5.06 -10.37 -19.29
CA LEU A 231 5.51 -9.21 -18.51
C LEU A 231 6.87 -9.44 -17.83
N GLY A 232 7.08 -10.61 -17.24
CA GLY A 232 8.25 -10.96 -16.43
C GLY A 232 9.47 -11.46 -17.21
N ARG A 233 9.34 -11.64 -18.52
CA ARG A 233 10.40 -12.14 -19.41
C ARG A 233 11.63 -11.23 -19.41
N ALA A 234 12.81 -11.81 -19.15
CA ALA A 234 14.07 -11.10 -19.21
C ALA A 234 14.58 -10.95 -20.66
N ALA A 235 15.61 -10.12 -20.88
CA ALA A 235 16.19 -9.86 -22.20
C ALA A 235 16.76 -11.10 -22.90
N ASP A 236 17.17 -12.11 -22.12
CA ASP A 236 17.66 -13.41 -22.58
C ASP A 236 16.55 -14.46 -22.77
N ASP A 237 15.28 -14.01 -22.77
CA ASP A 237 14.08 -14.84 -22.86
C ASP A 237 13.81 -15.74 -21.63
N SER A 238 14.59 -15.57 -20.55
CA SER A 238 14.43 -16.37 -19.34
C SER A 238 13.29 -15.88 -18.44
N LEU A 239 12.70 -16.81 -17.69
CA LEU A 239 11.72 -16.55 -16.61
C LEU A 239 12.33 -16.77 -15.22
N THR A 240 13.65 -16.96 -15.14
CA THR A 240 14.35 -17.32 -13.90
C THR A 240 14.14 -16.26 -12.83
N SER A 241 14.21 -14.97 -13.16
CA SER A 241 13.99 -13.89 -12.20
C SER A 241 12.54 -13.79 -11.72
N LEU A 242 11.56 -14.22 -12.54
CA LEU A 242 10.13 -14.17 -12.20
C LEU A 242 9.79 -15.26 -11.18
N TYR A 243 10.30 -16.47 -11.37
CA TYR A 243 10.05 -17.62 -10.51
C TYR A 243 11.23 -17.94 -9.57
N ALA A 244 12.10 -16.97 -9.29
CA ALA A 244 13.26 -17.16 -8.42
C ALA A 244 12.85 -17.40 -6.95
N GLY A 245 13.53 -18.37 -6.32
CA GLY A 245 13.42 -18.67 -4.90
C GLY A 245 12.05 -19.17 -4.45
N ASP A 246 11.88 -19.30 -3.13
CA ASP A 246 10.69 -19.93 -2.53
C ASP A 246 9.38 -19.24 -2.92
N ALA A 247 9.41 -17.91 -3.09
CA ALA A 247 8.24 -17.15 -3.49
C ALA A 247 7.79 -17.47 -4.92
N GLY A 248 8.75 -17.56 -5.85
CA GLY A 248 8.49 -17.91 -7.23
C GLY A 248 7.99 -19.35 -7.37
N GLU A 249 8.63 -20.29 -6.66
CA GLU A 249 8.20 -21.69 -6.63
C GLU A 249 6.78 -21.86 -6.07
N LYS A 250 6.46 -21.16 -4.97
CA LYS A 250 5.14 -21.19 -4.35
C LYS A 250 4.07 -20.61 -5.26
N LEU A 251 4.35 -19.51 -5.97
CA LEU A 251 3.44 -18.95 -6.97
C LEU A 251 3.22 -19.92 -8.14
N ALA A 252 4.29 -20.51 -8.67
CA ALA A 252 4.20 -21.49 -9.75
C ALA A 252 3.41 -22.74 -9.32
N ALA A 253 3.57 -23.20 -8.08
CA ALA A 253 2.79 -24.29 -7.53
C ALA A 253 1.30 -23.94 -7.41
N LEU A 254 0.96 -22.76 -6.91
CA LEU A 254 -0.42 -22.27 -6.84
C LEU A 254 -1.05 -22.21 -8.24
N LEU A 255 -0.39 -21.56 -9.20
CA LEU A 255 -0.91 -21.39 -10.56
C LEU A 255 -1.10 -22.75 -11.25
N ARG A 256 -0.15 -23.69 -11.11
CA ARG A 256 -0.33 -25.07 -11.62
C ARG A 256 -1.52 -25.77 -10.98
N GLY A 257 -1.70 -25.61 -9.66
CA GLY A 257 -2.85 -26.13 -8.93
C GLY A 257 -4.16 -25.61 -9.51
N LEU A 258 -4.27 -24.29 -9.71
CA LEU A 258 -5.45 -23.64 -10.27
C LEU A 258 -5.75 -24.05 -11.72
N VAL A 259 -4.73 -24.27 -12.56
CA VAL A 259 -4.91 -24.81 -13.92
C VAL A 259 -5.41 -26.25 -13.90
N ALA A 260 -5.03 -27.05 -12.90
CA ALA A 260 -5.45 -28.44 -12.76
C ALA A 260 -6.86 -28.60 -12.14
N VAL A 261 -7.44 -27.52 -11.59
CA VAL A 261 -8.79 -27.57 -11.02
C VAL A 261 -9.82 -27.82 -12.13
N SER A 262 -10.66 -28.83 -11.92
CA SER A 262 -11.91 -29.00 -12.66
C SER A 262 -13.06 -28.59 -11.74
N SER A 263 -13.75 -27.51 -12.08
CA SER A 263 -14.88 -26.98 -11.33
C SER A 263 -16.00 -26.61 -12.29
N PRO A 264 -17.27 -26.93 -11.97
CA PRO A 264 -18.41 -26.44 -12.74
C PRO A 264 -18.71 -24.95 -12.49
N PHE A 265 -17.96 -24.30 -11.61
CA PHE A 265 -18.17 -22.90 -11.23
C PHE A 265 -17.61 -21.97 -12.31
N MET A 266 -18.50 -21.17 -12.90
CA MET A 266 -18.18 -20.15 -13.89
C MET A 266 -18.23 -18.76 -13.24
N ILE A 267 -17.37 -17.86 -13.67
CA ILE A 267 -17.33 -16.47 -13.20
C ILE A 267 -17.22 -15.49 -14.35
N GLY A 268 -17.72 -14.28 -14.14
CA GLY A 268 -17.44 -13.18 -15.05
C GLY A 268 -15.96 -12.85 -15.01
N ALA A 269 -15.32 -12.71 -16.17
CA ALA A 269 -13.89 -12.43 -16.24
C ALA A 269 -13.52 -11.11 -15.53
N GLY A 270 -14.45 -10.14 -15.48
CA GLY A 270 -14.28 -8.90 -14.72
C GLY A 270 -14.11 -9.08 -13.21
N GLU A 271 -14.60 -10.18 -12.64
CA GLU A 271 -14.46 -10.52 -11.21
C GLU A 271 -13.14 -11.24 -10.90
N TRP A 272 -12.41 -11.66 -11.94
CA TRP A 272 -11.20 -12.46 -11.81
C TRP A 272 -10.11 -11.84 -10.92
N PRO A 273 -9.83 -10.52 -10.96
CA PRO A 273 -8.87 -9.91 -10.05
C PRO A 273 -9.22 -10.15 -8.57
N ASP A 274 -10.49 -10.05 -8.20
CA ASP A 274 -10.95 -10.23 -6.82
C ASP A 274 -10.96 -11.70 -6.41
N VAL A 275 -11.32 -12.60 -7.33
CA VAL A 275 -11.22 -14.05 -7.13
C VAL A 275 -9.77 -14.48 -6.94
N MET A 276 -8.85 -14.02 -7.80
CA MET A 276 -7.42 -14.31 -7.66
C MET A 276 -6.85 -13.78 -6.34
N GLU A 277 -7.26 -12.58 -5.91
CA GLU A 277 -6.86 -12.04 -4.61
C GLU A 277 -7.30 -12.96 -3.47
N ALA A 278 -8.53 -13.46 -3.50
CA ALA A 278 -9.05 -14.38 -2.50
C ALA A 278 -8.34 -15.75 -2.51
N LEU A 279 -7.97 -16.25 -3.70
CA LEU A 279 -7.23 -17.51 -3.87
C LEU A 279 -5.77 -17.41 -3.42
N ILE A 280 -5.12 -16.26 -3.59
CA ILE A 280 -3.73 -16.03 -3.14
C ILE A 280 -3.67 -15.73 -1.63
N ALA A 281 -4.70 -15.10 -1.06
CA ALA A 281 -4.73 -14.67 0.35
C ALA A 281 -4.31 -15.72 1.39
N PRO A 282 -4.72 -17.01 1.32
CA PRO A 282 -4.30 -18.01 2.31
C PRO A 282 -2.86 -18.50 2.12
N GLU A 283 -2.23 -18.21 0.98
CA GLU A 283 -0.91 -18.73 0.65
C GLU A 283 0.20 -17.92 1.34
N THR A 284 1.15 -18.65 1.93
CA THR A 284 2.32 -18.09 2.61
C THR A 284 3.59 -18.73 2.08
N VAL A 285 4.64 -17.92 1.98
CA VAL A 285 5.98 -18.33 1.57
C VAL A 285 6.83 -18.48 2.81
N LYS A 286 7.38 -19.66 3.01
CA LYS A 286 8.33 -19.97 4.08
C LYS A 286 9.73 -20.05 3.48
N PRO A 287 10.74 -19.40 4.07
CA PRO A 287 12.12 -19.50 3.60
C PRO A 287 12.62 -20.95 3.72
N ALA A 288 13.15 -21.55 2.64
CA ALA A 288 13.63 -22.93 2.62
C ALA A 288 15.12 -23.10 2.92
N GLN A 289 15.96 -22.07 2.65
CA GLN A 289 17.41 -22.10 2.84
C GLN A 289 17.96 -20.81 3.46
N GLY A 290 18.98 -20.93 4.32
CA GLY A 290 19.75 -19.80 4.85
C GLY A 290 19.26 -19.19 6.16
N THR A 291 18.28 -19.82 6.83
CA THR A 291 17.89 -19.41 8.18
C THR A 291 18.91 -19.86 9.22
N ASP A 292 19.25 -18.98 10.16
CA ASP A 292 20.05 -19.34 11.32
C ASP A 292 19.23 -20.32 12.17
N ARG A 293 19.63 -21.59 12.17
CA ARG A 293 18.93 -22.67 12.89
C ARG A 293 18.81 -22.42 14.39
N ASN A 294 19.57 -21.47 14.94
CA ASN A 294 19.54 -21.15 16.34
C ASN A 294 18.52 -20.06 16.70
N ILE A 295 17.96 -19.34 15.72
CA ILE A 295 16.94 -18.29 15.95
C ILE A 295 15.67 -18.58 15.15
N ALA A 296 14.56 -18.74 15.87
CA ALA A 296 13.26 -18.95 15.27
C ALA A 296 12.21 -17.94 15.74
N ILE A 297 11.17 -17.74 14.94
CA ILE A 297 9.99 -16.93 15.27
C ILE A 297 8.75 -17.80 15.10
N TRP A 298 7.95 -17.91 16.16
CA TRP A 298 6.82 -18.82 16.25
C TRP A 298 5.52 -18.13 16.63
N GLY A 299 4.41 -18.71 16.19
CA GLY A 299 3.12 -18.49 16.81
C GLY A 299 3.01 -19.21 18.16
N ALA A 300 2.08 -18.76 19.01
CA ALA A 300 1.87 -19.34 20.34
C ALA A 300 1.57 -20.86 20.32
N LEU A 301 0.87 -21.34 19.29
CA LEU A 301 0.53 -22.77 19.15
C LEU A 301 1.76 -23.62 18.81
N GLU A 302 2.60 -23.13 17.90
CA GLU A 302 3.80 -23.85 17.42
C GLU A 302 4.86 -23.94 18.52
N ALA A 303 4.98 -22.88 19.31
CA ALA A 303 5.89 -22.82 20.46
C ALA A 303 5.65 -23.94 21.49
N ARG A 304 4.43 -24.50 21.57
CA ARG A 304 4.10 -25.62 22.48
C ARG A 304 4.90 -26.88 22.21
N LEU A 305 5.33 -27.08 20.98
CA LEU A 305 5.99 -28.31 20.52
C LEU A 305 7.51 -28.16 20.43
N GLN A 306 8.05 -26.99 20.78
CA GLN A 306 9.46 -26.67 20.63
C GLN A 306 10.10 -26.33 21.97
N SER A 307 11.41 -26.52 22.05
CA SER A 307 12.22 -26.15 23.22
C SER A 307 13.43 -25.33 22.79
N VAL A 308 13.75 -24.30 23.56
CA VAL A 308 14.90 -23.40 23.38
C VAL A 308 15.45 -23.01 24.75
N ASP A 309 16.69 -22.52 24.76
CA ASP A 309 17.33 -22.04 25.98
C ASP A 309 16.82 -20.66 26.38
N THR A 310 16.53 -19.80 25.39
CA THR A 310 15.98 -18.45 25.60
C THR A 310 14.71 -18.24 24.82
N LEU A 311 13.62 -17.93 25.51
CA LEU A 311 12.33 -17.64 24.89
C LEU A 311 11.96 -16.17 25.10
N VAL A 312 11.70 -15.46 24.00
CA VAL A 312 11.21 -14.09 24.04
C VAL A 312 9.70 -14.11 23.79
N ILE A 313 8.90 -13.61 24.72
CA ILE A 313 7.45 -13.46 24.56
C ILE A 313 7.16 -12.02 24.12
N GLY A 314 6.82 -11.88 22.84
CA GLY A 314 6.65 -10.61 22.13
C GLY A 314 5.25 -10.03 22.19
N GLY A 315 5.14 -8.71 22.41
CA GLY A 315 3.90 -7.97 22.25
C GLY A 315 2.90 -8.20 23.38
N LEU A 316 3.35 -8.19 24.64
CA LEU A 316 2.51 -8.38 25.84
C LEU A 316 1.61 -7.17 26.14
N ASN A 317 0.75 -6.84 25.17
CA ASN A 317 -0.30 -5.85 25.23
C ASN A 317 -1.69 -6.52 25.09
N GLU A 318 -2.72 -5.88 25.65
CA GLU A 318 -4.10 -6.32 25.49
C GLU A 318 -4.51 -6.37 24.01
N GLY A 319 -5.15 -7.47 23.60
CA GLY A 319 -5.52 -7.71 22.21
C GLY A 319 -4.53 -8.57 21.43
N VAL A 320 -3.28 -8.67 21.89
CA VAL A 320 -2.28 -9.64 21.38
C VAL A 320 -2.16 -10.81 22.36
N TRP A 321 -1.91 -10.51 23.65
CA TRP A 321 -1.85 -11.50 24.73
C TRP A 321 -2.80 -11.10 25.88
N PRO A 322 -3.95 -11.76 26.05
CA PRO A 322 -4.60 -12.68 25.10
C PRO A 322 -5.12 -11.96 23.85
N ARG A 323 -5.21 -12.69 22.75
CA ARG A 323 -5.94 -12.24 21.57
C ARG A 323 -7.42 -12.14 21.90
N LYS A 324 -8.06 -11.03 21.48
CA LYS A 324 -9.51 -10.89 21.62
C LYS A 324 -10.21 -11.99 20.81
N PRO A 325 -11.17 -12.74 21.40
CA PRO A 325 -11.95 -13.69 20.64
C PRO A 325 -12.76 -12.94 19.58
N GLU A 326 -12.58 -13.32 18.32
CA GLU A 326 -13.42 -12.82 17.23
C GLU A 326 -14.78 -13.53 17.28
N SER A 327 -15.86 -12.78 17.08
CA SER A 327 -17.19 -13.35 16.88
C SER A 327 -17.17 -14.22 15.63
N ASP A 328 -17.79 -15.39 15.70
CA ASP A 328 -17.98 -16.24 14.52
C ASP A 328 -18.82 -15.50 13.48
N ARG A 329 -18.53 -15.73 12.18
CA ARG A 329 -19.28 -15.09 11.08
C ARG A 329 -20.65 -15.72 10.86
N PHE A 330 -20.87 -16.94 11.32
CA PHE A 330 -22.10 -17.70 11.08
C PHE A 330 -22.93 -17.90 12.36
N MET A 331 -22.27 -18.03 13.52
CA MET A 331 -22.95 -18.37 14.78
C MET A 331 -22.69 -17.35 15.89
N SER A 332 -23.76 -16.79 16.44
CA SER A 332 -23.63 -15.94 17.63
C SER A 332 -23.11 -16.74 18.83
N ARG A 333 -22.57 -16.03 19.83
CA ARG A 333 -22.15 -16.63 21.10
C ARG A 333 -23.27 -17.44 21.76
N LEU A 334 -24.49 -16.91 21.76
CA LEU A 334 -25.69 -17.56 22.32
C LEU A 334 -26.04 -18.85 21.59
N MET A 335 -25.91 -18.85 20.26
CA MET A 335 -26.13 -20.05 19.46
C MET A 335 -25.13 -21.13 19.84
N LYS A 336 -23.83 -20.81 19.90
CA LYS A 336 -22.79 -21.78 20.28
C LYS A 336 -23.03 -22.42 21.64
N THR A 337 -23.36 -21.60 22.64
CA THR A 337 -23.67 -22.10 23.98
C THR A 337 -24.96 -22.92 24.03
N GLY A 338 -25.95 -22.59 23.20
CA GLY A 338 -27.22 -23.32 23.12
C GLY A 338 -27.13 -24.69 22.46
N ILE A 339 -26.02 -24.99 21.78
CA ILE A 339 -25.74 -26.29 21.13
C ILE A 339 -24.49 -26.97 21.71
N ASP A 340 -24.09 -26.60 22.93
CA ASP A 340 -22.95 -27.15 23.66
C ASP A 340 -21.60 -27.08 22.92
N LEU A 341 -21.43 -26.11 22.01
CA LEU A 341 -20.13 -25.80 21.41
C LEU A 341 -19.29 -24.93 22.34
N GLU A 342 -17.96 -25.12 22.27
CA GLU A 342 -17.03 -24.36 23.10
C GLU A 342 -17.15 -22.84 22.85
N PRO A 343 -17.23 -22.02 23.92
CA PRO A 343 -17.33 -20.58 23.77
C PRO A 343 -16.00 -19.97 23.30
N PRO A 344 -16.01 -18.86 22.55
CA PRO A 344 -14.79 -18.22 22.05
C PRO A 344 -13.75 -17.88 23.14
N GLU A 345 -14.20 -17.62 24.36
CA GLU A 345 -13.38 -17.33 25.53
C GLU A 345 -12.47 -18.51 25.94
N ARG A 346 -12.78 -19.75 25.52
CA ARG A 346 -11.91 -20.91 25.73
C ARG A 346 -10.50 -20.67 25.16
N ARG A 347 -10.39 -19.91 24.07
CA ARG A 347 -9.10 -19.50 23.47
C ARG A 347 -8.26 -18.64 24.41
N ILE A 348 -8.87 -17.83 25.27
CA ILE A 348 -8.17 -17.06 26.30
C ILE A 348 -7.54 -18.00 27.33
N GLY A 349 -8.29 -19.04 27.75
CA GLY A 349 -7.78 -20.07 28.66
C GLY A 349 -6.63 -20.87 28.06
N LEU A 350 -6.72 -21.23 26.77
CA LEU A 350 -5.64 -21.90 26.04
C LEU A 350 -4.39 -21.00 25.91
N ALA A 351 -4.56 -19.72 25.58
CA ALA A 351 -3.44 -18.79 25.49
C ALA A 351 -2.80 -18.51 26.87
N ALA A 352 -3.58 -18.52 27.95
CA ALA A 352 -3.07 -18.46 29.32
C ALA A 352 -2.23 -19.68 29.69
N HIS A 353 -2.62 -20.86 29.20
CA HIS A 353 -1.85 -22.09 29.36
C HIS A 353 -0.53 -22.03 28.57
N ASP A 354 -0.57 -21.50 27.35
CA ASP A 354 0.62 -21.32 26.50
C ASP A 354 1.61 -20.36 27.12
N PHE A 355 1.11 -19.25 27.66
CA PHE A 355 1.93 -18.31 28.41
C PHE A 355 2.56 -18.98 29.62
N GLN A 356 1.82 -19.82 30.37
CA GLN A 356 2.39 -20.55 31.51
C GLN A 356 3.47 -21.56 31.10
N ILE A 357 3.29 -22.28 29.98
CA ILE A 357 4.31 -23.19 29.44
C ILE A 357 5.56 -22.39 29.05
N ALA A 358 5.37 -21.28 28.33
CA ALA A 358 6.47 -20.41 27.88
C ALA A 358 7.28 -19.83 29.06
N MET A 359 6.61 -19.51 30.17
CA MET A 359 7.28 -19.08 31.41
C MET A 359 8.12 -20.17 32.08
N GLY A 360 7.99 -21.44 31.67
CA GLY A 360 8.78 -22.56 32.17
C GLY A 360 10.16 -22.72 31.53
N THR A 361 10.52 -21.88 30.55
CA THR A 361 11.85 -21.88 29.92
C THR A 361 12.92 -21.33 30.87
N GLU A 362 14.17 -21.80 30.75
CA GLU A 362 15.29 -21.40 31.61
C GLU A 362 15.51 -19.87 31.60
N THR A 363 15.54 -19.26 30.41
CA THR A 363 15.63 -17.81 30.25
C THR A 363 14.42 -17.30 29.48
N VAL A 364 13.70 -16.34 30.05
CA VAL A 364 12.49 -15.74 29.46
C VAL A 364 12.63 -14.23 29.37
N VAL A 365 12.36 -13.67 28.20
CA VAL A 365 12.30 -12.21 27.99
C VAL A 365 10.87 -11.82 27.65
N LEU A 366 10.20 -11.14 28.57
CA LEU A 366 8.88 -10.57 28.39
C LEU A 366 9.03 -9.19 27.76
N THR A 367 8.31 -8.92 26.68
CA THR A 367 8.42 -7.62 25.99
C THR A 367 7.06 -7.03 25.69
N ARG A 368 6.97 -5.70 25.78
CA ARG A 368 5.82 -4.91 25.33
C ARG A 368 6.25 -3.53 24.85
N SER A 369 5.40 -2.92 24.04
CA SER A 369 5.45 -1.51 23.67
C SER A 369 4.39 -0.68 24.40
N ALA A 370 4.72 0.53 24.79
CA ALA A 370 3.80 1.49 25.41
C ALA A 370 2.85 2.16 24.41
N ARG A 371 3.16 2.09 23.11
CA ARG A 371 2.35 2.63 22.01
C ARG A 371 2.22 1.59 20.91
N SER A 372 1.02 1.48 20.33
CA SER A 372 0.77 0.73 19.10
C SER A 372 0.23 1.71 18.05
N GLY A 373 0.96 1.84 16.93
CA GLY A 373 0.80 2.98 16.03
C GLY A 373 0.91 4.31 16.79
N ASP A 374 -0.08 5.18 16.60
CA ASP A 374 -0.10 6.49 17.27
C ASP A 374 -0.76 6.47 18.66
N ALA A 375 -1.41 5.38 19.06
CA ALA A 375 -2.18 5.29 20.30
C ALA A 375 -1.40 4.63 21.45
N PRO A 376 -1.64 5.02 22.72
CA PRO A 376 -1.14 4.28 23.89
C PRO A 376 -1.67 2.83 23.90
N ALA A 377 -0.79 1.88 24.20
CA ALA A 377 -1.13 0.47 24.31
C ALA A 377 -1.29 0.06 25.78
N VAL A 378 -2.37 -0.68 26.06
CA VAL A 378 -2.65 -1.21 27.40
C VAL A 378 -1.81 -2.48 27.62
N PRO A 379 -1.02 -2.58 28.72
CA PRO A 379 -0.26 -3.77 29.01
C PRO A 379 -1.17 -4.99 29.18
N SER A 380 -0.70 -6.17 28.75
CA SER A 380 -1.41 -7.44 28.94
C SER A 380 -1.84 -7.61 30.39
N ARG A 381 -3.10 -8.01 30.63
CA ARG A 381 -3.60 -8.33 31.97
C ARG A 381 -2.72 -9.33 32.69
N TRP A 382 -2.13 -10.31 31.99
CA TRP A 382 -1.26 -11.32 32.59
C TRP A 382 0.05 -10.70 33.06
N LEU A 383 0.63 -9.80 32.28
CA LEU A 383 1.82 -9.05 32.71
C LEU A 383 1.54 -8.17 33.93
N GLN A 384 0.43 -7.40 33.91
CA GLN A 384 0.04 -6.56 35.03
C GLN A 384 -0.11 -7.38 36.32
N ARG A 385 -0.72 -8.56 36.19
CA ARG A 385 -0.93 -9.53 37.26
C ARG A 385 0.37 -10.07 37.83
N ILE A 386 1.31 -10.49 36.98
CA ILE A 386 2.64 -10.97 37.42
C ILE A 386 3.38 -9.88 38.18
N VAL A 387 3.46 -8.68 37.59
CA VAL A 387 4.12 -7.52 38.20
C VAL A 387 3.51 -7.17 39.56
N THR A 388 2.19 -7.29 39.69
CA THR A 388 1.48 -7.06 40.96
C THR A 388 1.78 -8.14 41.99
N PHE A 389 1.84 -9.41 41.58
CA PHE A 389 2.11 -10.54 42.47
C PHE A 389 3.54 -10.55 43.01
N ILE A 390 4.54 -10.31 42.16
CA ILE A 390 5.95 -10.40 42.54
C ILE A 390 6.36 -9.26 43.49
N GLY A 391 5.75 -8.07 43.35
CA GLY A 391 6.05 -6.88 44.16
C GLY A 391 6.93 -5.87 43.42
N LYS A 392 6.99 -4.62 43.93
CA LYS A 392 7.66 -3.50 43.27
C LYS A 392 9.18 -3.69 43.13
N ASP A 393 9.83 -4.22 44.15
CA ASP A 393 11.30 -4.34 44.18
C ASP A 393 11.76 -5.39 43.15
N GLN A 394 11.12 -6.56 43.14
CA GLN A 394 11.38 -7.63 42.19
C GLN A 394 11.02 -7.22 40.76
N ALA A 395 9.91 -6.48 40.59
CA ALA A 395 9.53 -5.91 39.30
C ALA A 395 10.57 -4.89 38.78
N THR A 396 11.21 -4.13 39.67
CA THR A 396 12.27 -3.18 39.29
C THR A 396 13.52 -3.93 38.84
N ALA A 397 13.87 -5.05 39.48
CA ALA A 397 15.01 -5.87 39.09
C ALA A 397 14.86 -6.48 37.69
N VAL A 398 13.70 -7.06 37.36
CA VAL A 398 13.43 -7.60 36.01
C VAL A 398 13.39 -6.52 34.93
N ARG A 399 12.88 -5.31 35.25
CA ARG A 399 12.86 -4.15 34.34
C ARG A 399 14.25 -3.61 34.06
N ARG A 400 15.11 -3.52 35.08
CA ARG A 400 16.50 -3.06 34.92
C ARG A 400 17.28 -3.94 33.92
N ARG A 401 17.02 -5.25 33.89
CA ARG A 401 17.58 -6.15 32.87
C ARG A 401 17.08 -5.80 31.46
N GLY A 402 15.80 -5.44 31.32
CA GLY A 402 15.23 -5.03 30.04
C GLY A 402 15.71 -3.66 29.57
N ASP A 403 15.90 -2.71 30.50
CA ASP A 403 16.46 -1.39 30.21
C ASP A 403 17.84 -1.49 29.56
N ALA A 404 18.66 -2.48 29.95
CA ALA A 404 19.96 -2.73 29.31
C ALA A 404 19.82 -3.07 27.82
N LEU A 405 18.82 -3.87 27.44
CA LEU A 405 18.53 -4.18 26.03
C LEU A 405 18.07 -2.93 25.27
N LEU A 406 17.25 -2.09 25.89
CA LEU A 406 16.78 -0.82 25.31
C LEU A 406 17.93 0.18 25.13
N VAL A 407 18.88 0.21 26.08
CA VAL A 407 20.08 1.05 25.97
C VAL A 407 20.91 0.63 24.76
N TRP A 408 21.12 -0.68 24.56
CA TRP A 408 21.82 -1.17 23.38
C TRP A 408 21.06 -0.88 22.08
N ALA A 409 19.74 -1.04 22.07
CA ALA A 409 18.90 -0.70 20.92
C ALA A 409 19.05 0.77 20.52
N ARG A 410 19.04 1.68 21.50
CA ARG A 410 19.24 3.11 21.27
C ARG A 410 20.67 3.43 20.83
N ALA A 411 21.67 2.74 21.38
CA ALA A 411 23.06 2.93 21.01
C ALA A 411 23.35 2.51 19.56
N LEU A 412 22.68 1.47 19.05
CA LEU A 412 22.78 1.05 17.65
C LEU A 412 22.33 2.13 16.65
N ASP A 413 21.34 2.95 17.04
CA ASP A 413 20.80 4.03 16.22
C ASP A 413 21.42 5.40 16.57
N ALA A 414 22.27 5.45 17.60
CA ALA A 414 22.96 6.66 18.00
C ALA A 414 24.10 6.95 16.99
N GLY A 415 24.03 8.11 16.35
CA GLY A 415 25.10 8.67 15.55
C GLY A 415 25.49 10.05 16.06
N ASP A 416 26.59 10.59 15.53
CA ASP A 416 27.00 11.97 15.82
C ASP A 416 25.84 12.92 15.50
N ARG A 417 25.51 13.78 16.46
CA ARG A 417 24.51 14.82 16.25
C ARG A 417 24.98 15.76 15.15
N LYS A 418 24.40 15.63 13.97
CA LYS A 418 24.60 16.57 12.86
C LYS A 418 23.58 17.68 12.97
N ASP A 419 24.05 18.91 13.00
CA ASP A 419 23.16 20.07 12.94
C ASP A 419 22.43 20.09 11.58
N PHE A 420 21.14 20.40 11.62
CA PHE A 420 20.38 20.60 10.40
C PHE A 420 20.96 21.79 9.62
N ALA A 421 20.92 21.69 8.29
CA ALA A 421 21.25 22.84 7.44
C ALA A 421 20.38 24.04 7.83
N SER A 422 20.99 25.22 7.98
CA SER A 422 20.26 26.46 8.25
C SER A 422 19.22 26.72 7.15
N ARG A 423 18.07 27.31 7.53
CA ARG A 423 17.01 27.65 6.56
C ARG A 423 17.59 28.49 5.41
N PRO A 424 17.41 28.08 4.14
CA PRO A 424 17.98 28.81 3.01
C PRO A 424 17.36 30.22 2.91
N GLN A 425 18.20 31.22 2.70
CA GLN A 425 17.80 32.60 2.44
C GLN A 425 18.24 33.00 1.02
N PRO A 426 17.53 32.54 -0.03
CA PRO A 426 17.93 32.81 -1.40
C PRO A 426 17.90 34.31 -1.69
N LYS A 427 19.05 34.87 -2.07
CA LYS A 427 19.21 36.25 -2.52
C LYS A 427 19.69 36.23 -3.98
N PRO A 428 18.78 36.01 -4.95
CA PRO A 428 19.19 35.93 -6.35
C PRO A 428 19.82 37.25 -6.81
N PRO A 429 20.94 37.19 -7.55
CA PRO A 429 21.52 38.33 -8.26
C PRO A 429 20.47 39.09 -9.06
N LEU A 430 20.63 40.41 -9.19
CA LEU A 430 19.64 41.27 -9.85
C LEU A 430 19.31 40.82 -11.28
N HIS A 431 20.32 40.38 -12.03
CA HIS A 431 20.15 39.96 -13.43
C HIS A 431 19.34 38.65 -13.61
N LEU A 432 19.18 37.84 -12.56
CA LEU A 432 18.35 36.62 -12.59
C LEU A 432 16.90 36.87 -12.17
N ARG A 433 16.57 38.09 -11.70
CA ARG A 433 15.22 38.38 -11.20
C ARG A 433 14.25 38.54 -12.38
N PRO A 434 13.07 37.87 -12.36
CA PRO A 434 12.08 38.01 -13.42
C PRO A 434 11.60 39.46 -13.53
N GLN A 435 11.50 39.98 -14.75
CA GLN A 435 11.01 41.34 -15.03
C GLN A 435 9.52 41.36 -15.42
N HIS A 436 8.95 40.21 -15.77
CA HIS A 436 7.57 40.07 -16.23
C HIS A 436 6.84 39.01 -15.39
N PHE A 437 5.63 39.33 -14.96
CA PHE A 437 4.77 38.46 -14.15
C PHE A 437 3.35 38.44 -14.73
N SER A 438 2.69 37.28 -14.73
CA SER A 438 1.24 37.24 -14.93
C SER A 438 0.51 37.77 -13.69
N VAL A 439 -0.78 38.14 -13.85
CA VAL A 439 -1.62 38.58 -12.72
C VAL A 439 -1.66 37.53 -11.60
N THR A 440 -1.77 36.25 -11.97
CA THR A 440 -1.74 35.11 -11.04
C THR A 440 -0.40 34.92 -10.35
N GLU A 441 0.72 35.22 -11.04
CA GLU A 441 2.05 35.16 -10.45
C GLU A 441 2.30 36.32 -9.48
N ILE A 442 1.72 37.50 -9.71
CA ILE A 442 1.82 38.64 -8.77
C ILE A 442 1.13 38.28 -7.44
N GLU A 443 -0.05 37.66 -7.51
CA GLU A 443 -0.74 37.17 -6.31
C GLU A 443 0.11 36.13 -5.57
N THR A 444 0.70 35.19 -6.32
CA THR A 444 1.60 34.17 -5.76
C THR A 444 2.85 34.81 -5.15
N LEU A 445 3.49 35.77 -5.81
CA LEU A 445 4.68 36.47 -5.32
C LEU A 445 4.42 37.16 -3.98
N ARG A 446 3.24 37.75 -3.80
CA ARG A 446 2.85 38.40 -2.55
C ARG A 446 2.64 37.40 -1.41
N ARG A 447 2.09 36.22 -1.70
CA ARG A 447 1.77 35.19 -0.70
C ARG A 447 2.96 34.26 -0.40
N ASP A 448 3.69 33.87 -1.43
CA ASP A 448 4.82 32.94 -1.41
C ASP A 448 5.89 33.35 -2.46
N PRO A 449 6.81 34.25 -2.09
CA PRO A 449 7.92 34.64 -2.97
C PRO A 449 8.86 33.49 -3.32
N TYR A 450 8.93 32.46 -2.48
CA TYR A 450 9.83 31.32 -2.71
C TYR A 450 9.33 30.44 -3.86
N ALA A 451 8.02 30.29 -4.03
CA ALA A 451 7.44 29.60 -5.18
C ALA A 451 7.88 30.22 -6.52
N ILE A 452 7.93 31.55 -6.59
CA ILE A 452 8.43 32.27 -7.77
C ILE A 452 9.93 32.05 -7.97
N TYR A 453 10.72 32.13 -6.89
CA TYR A 453 12.14 31.83 -6.93
C TYR A 453 12.41 30.40 -7.47
N ALA A 454 11.75 29.40 -6.91
CA ALA A 454 11.90 28.01 -7.33
C ALA A 454 11.52 27.81 -8.79
N ARG A 455 10.39 28.38 -9.23
CA ARG A 455 9.89 28.22 -10.60
C ARG A 455 10.71 28.98 -11.64
N ARG A 456 10.95 30.28 -11.41
CA ARG A 456 11.50 31.19 -12.43
C ARG A 456 13.02 31.27 -12.40
N ILE A 457 13.67 31.01 -11.27
CA ILE A 457 15.13 31.13 -11.12
C ILE A 457 15.78 29.75 -11.08
N LEU A 458 15.28 28.82 -10.26
CA LEU A 458 15.81 27.45 -10.22
C LEU A 458 15.29 26.53 -11.33
N GLY A 459 14.25 26.95 -12.06
CA GLY A 459 13.62 26.12 -13.10
C GLY A 459 12.92 24.88 -12.56
N LEU A 460 12.58 24.87 -11.26
CA LEU A 460 11.91 23.75 -10.62
C LEU A 460 10.40 23.88 -10.83
N MET A 461 9.88 23.01 -11.69
CA MET A 461 8.45 22.92 -11.97
C MET A 461 7.94 21.58 -11.44
N PRO A 462 6.80 21.57 -10.72
CA PRO A 462 6.16 20.31 -10.35
C PRO A 462 5.74 19.57 -11.63
N LEU A 463 5.83 18.24 -11.61
CA LEU A 463 5.17 17.44 -12.63
C LEU A 463 3.66 17.61 -12.51
N ASP A 464 2.97 17.56 -13.65
CA ASP A 464 1.53 17.55 -13.65
C ASP A 464 0.99 16.36 -12.83
N PRO A 465 -0.20 16.48 -12.23
CA PRO A 465 -0.84 15.34 -11.61
C PRO A 465 -1.04 14.22 -12.64
N VAL A 466 -1.20 13.01 -12.14
CA VAL A 466 -1.60 11.88 -12.98
C VAL A 466 -2.93 12.22 -13.65
N ILE A 467 -3.13 11.75 -14.90
CA ILE A 467 -4.35 11.92 -15.68
C ILE A 467 -5.57 11.66 -14.78
N ARG A 468 -6.56 12.54 -14.89
CA ARG A 468 -7.74 12.53 -14.02
C ARG A 468 -9.01 12.57 -14.84
N ASP A 469 -10.12 12.26 -14.19
CA ASP A 469 -11.42 12.52 -14.78
C ASP A 469 -11.65 14.04 -15.00
N PRO A 470 -12.36 14.42 -16.08
CA PRO A 470 -12.87 15.77 -16.27
C PRO A 470 -13.55 16.34 -15.03
N GLY A 471 -13.12 17.53 -14.61
CA GLY A 471 -13.56 18.19 -13.39
C GLY A 471 -14.23 19.54 -13.66
N ALA A 472 -14.32 20.36 -12.61
CA ALA A 472 -14.99 21.66 -12.70
C ALA A 472 -14.32 22.64 -13.67
N ALA A 473 -12.99 22.59 -13.79
CA ALA A 473 -12.24 23.43 -14.72
C ALA A 473 -12.58 23.08 -16.18
N GLU A 474 -12.55 21.79 -16.52
CA GLU A 474 -12.88 21.30 -17.87
C GLU A 474 -14.34 21.61 -18.23
N ARG A 475 -15.26 21.45 -17.27
CA ARG A 475 -16.66 21.86 -17.46
C ARG A 475 -16.79 23.34 -17.76
N GLY A 476 -16.03 24.19 -17.05
CA GLY A 476 -16.00 25.62 -17.28
C GLY A 476 -15.56 25.93 -18.71
N THR A 477 -14.42 25.40 -19.13
CA THR A 477 -13.90 25.56 -20.50
C THR A 477 -14.93 25.12 -21.55
N LEU A 478 -15.51 23.93 -21.38
CA LEU A 478 -16.54 23.40 -22.27
C LEU A 478 -17.74 24.35 -22.38
N PHE A 479 -18.24 24.87 -21.25
CA PHE A 479 -19.38 25.79 -21.26
C PHE A 479 -19.02 27.14 -21.91
N HIS A 480 -17.80 27.63 -21.70
CA HIS A 480 -17.29 28.82 -22.38
C HIS A 480 -17.22 28.63 -23.90
N GLU A 481 -16.75 27.48 -24.36
CA GLU A 481 -16.68 27.13 -25.79
C GLU A 481 -18.08 27.05 -26.41
N ILE A 482 -19.05 26.45 -25.72
CA ILE A 482 -20.44 26.39 -26.16
C ILE A 482 -21.02 27.80 -26.33
N LEU A 483 -20.82 28.68 -25.34
CA LEU A 483 -21.31 30.05 -25.40
C LEU A 483 -20.63 30.87 -26.50
N HIS A 484 -19.34 30.68 -26.71
CA HIS A 484 -18.61 31.29 -27.81
C HIS A 484 -19.10 30.80 -29.18
N LEU A 485 -19.38 29.50 -29.33
CA LEU A 485 -19.96 28.95 -30.55
C LEU A 485 -21.37 29.49 -30.80
N PHE A 486 -22.18 29.61 -29.74
CA PHE A 486 -23.51 30.19 -29.79
C PHE A 486 -23.46 31.67 -30.21
N SER A 487 -22.61 32.50 -29.59
CA SER A 487 -22.50 33.93 -29.89
C SER A 487 -22.04 34.20 -31.33
N ARG A 488 -21.30 33.27 -31.94
CA ARG A 488 -20.91 33.34 -33.36
C ARG A 488 -22.02 32.91 -34.33
N ARG A 489 -22.97 32.09 -33.89
CA ARG A 489 -24.04 31.52 -34.75
C ARG A 489 -25.35 32.28 -34.66
N VAL A 490 -25.65 32.92 -33.53
CA VAL A 490 -26.94 33.58 -33.26
C VAL A 490 -26.72 35.07 -33.02
N GLU A 491 -27.23 35.90 -33.93
CA GLU A 491 -27.15 37.36 -33.81
C GLU A 491 -28.16 37.93 -32.79
N ASP A 492 -29.39 37.40 -32.77
CA ASP A 492 -30.42 37.76 -31.78
C ASP A 492 -30.84 36.53 -30.94
N PRO A 493 -30.44 36.45 -29.66
CA PRO A 493 -30.88 35.44 -28.70
C PRO A 493 -32.38 35.44 -28.42
N ARG A 494 -33.15 36.44 -28.90
CA ARG A 494 -34.63 36.46 -28.83
C ARG A 494 -35.31 35.67 -29.94
N ALA A 495 -34.57 35.21 -30.94
CA ALA A 495 -35.15 34.42 -32.02
C ALA A 495 -35.82 33.17 -31.46
N PRO A 496 -37.00 32.76 -31.97
CA PRO A 496 -37.71 31.57 -31.47
C PRO A 496 -36.89 30.28 -31.47
N GLY A 497 -35.83 30.21 -32.30
CA GLY A 497 -34.88 29.10 -32.38
C GLY A 497 -33.60 29.26 -31.56
N ALA A 498 -33.43 30.31 -30.76
CA ALA A 498 -32.17 30.57 -30.05
C ALA A 498 -31.82 29.49 -29.01
N LEU A 499 -32.81 29.01 -28.26
CA LEU A 499 -32.62 27.88 -27.33
C LEU A 499 -32.21 26.61 -28.08
N ALA A 500 -32.90 26.29 -29.19
CA ALA A 500 -32.56 25.13 -30.01
C ALA A 500 -31.12 25.23 -30.56
N ALA A 501 -30.72 26.40 -31.05
CA ALA A 501 -29.36 26.65 -31.53
C ALA A 501 -28.29 26.53 -30.42
N LEU A 502 -28.60 26.95 -29.18
CA LEU A 502 -27.71 26.79 -28.04
C LEU A 502 -27.56 25.31 -27.63
N ILE A 503 -28.65 24.54 -27.67
CA ILE A 503 -28.61 23.10 -27.43
C ILE A 503 -27.83 22.37 -28.52
N GLU A 504 -27.99 22.74 -29.79
CA GLU A 504 -27.21 22.19 -30.90
C GLU A 504 -25.70 22.51 -30.79
N ALA A 505 -25.35 23.75 -30.41
CA ALA A 505 -23.98 24.13 -30.10
C ALA A 505 -23.43 23.31 -28.93
N GLY A 506 -24.24 23.11 -27.89
CA GLY A 506 -23.95 22.21 -26.78
C GLY A 506 -23.62 20.80 -27.24
N ARG A 507 -24.49 20.19 -28.06
CA ARG A 507 -24.30 18.83 -28.60
C ARG A 507 -22.99 18.72 -29.39
N ALA A 508 -22.68 19.71 -30.22
CA ALA A 508 -21.45 19.73 -30.99
C ALA A 508 -20.21 19.75 -30.09
N CYS A 509 -20.16 20.65 -29.11
CA CYS A 509 -19.01 20.73 -28.19
C CYS A 509 -18.89 19.50 -27.27
N PHE A 510 -20.00 18.92 -26.81
CA PHE A 510 -19.96 17.68 -26.02
C PHE A 510 -19.48 16.48 -26.85
N ALA A 511 -19.87 16.40 -28.11
CA ALA A 511 -19.38 15.38 -29.03
C ALA A 511 -17.87 15.52 -29.30
N ASP A 512 -17.40 16.75 -29.53
CA ASP A 512 -15.97 17.04 -29.69
C ASP A 512 -15.16 16.75 -28.41
N ALA A 513 -15.73 17.02 -27.24
CA ALA A 513 -15.08 16.78 -25.95
C ALA A 513 -14.96 15.28 -25.59
N ALA A 514 -15.76 14.40 -26.23
CA ALA A 514 -15.75 12.94 -26.05
C ALA A 514 -15.65 12.51 -24.57
N LEU A 515 -16.52 13.06 -23.72
CA LEU A 515 -16.49 12.84 -22.28
C LEU A 515 -16.84 11.38 -21.91
N PRO A 516 -16.34 10.87 -20.77
CA PRO A 516 -16.80 9.59 -20.23
C PRO A 516 -18.33 9.56 -20.06
N PRO A 517 -19.01 8.44 -20.38
CA PRO A 517 -20.48 8.38 -20.40
C PRO A 517 -21.15 8.77 -19.09
N ASP A 518 -20.55 8.41 -17.96
CA ASP A 518 -21.03 8.75 -16.61
C ASP A 518 -20.88 10.24 -16.29
N ILE A 519 -19.86 10.91 -16.82
CA ILE A 519 -19.67 12.36 -16.67
C ILE A 519 -20.65 13.11 -17.56
N GLU A 520 -20.78 12.70 -18.82
CA GLU A 520 -21.73 13.27 -19.76
C GLU A 520 -23.16 13.16 -19.24
N ALA A 521 -23.55 11.99 -18.70
CA ALA A 521 -24.87 11.78 -18.11
C ALA A 521 -25.21 12.74 -16.97
N VAL A 522 -24.21 13.31 -16.29
CA VAL A 522 -24.40 14.30 -15.23
C VAL A 522 -24.32 15.73 -15.77
N TRP A 523 -23.38 16.00 -16.69
CA TRP A 523 -23.11 17.36 -17.16
C TRP A 523 -24.12 17.82 -18.21
N TRP A 524 -24.58 16.92 -19.07
CA TRP A 524 -25.53 17.25 -20.13
C TRP A 524 -26.87 17.75 -19.57
N PRO A 525 -27.57 17.05 -18.66
CA PRO A 525 -28.84 17.54 -18.12
C PRO A 525 -28.68 18.84 -17.30
N ARG A 526 -27.49 19.09 -16.72
CA ARG A 526 -27.19 20.35 -16.05
C ARG A 526 -27.02 21.49 -17.05
N PHE A 527 -26.39 21.22 -18.19
CA PHE A 527 -26.25 22.19 -19.26
C PHE A 527 -27.60 22.54 -19.87
N GLU A 528 -28.49 21.58 -20.12
CA GLU A 528 -29.84 21.84 -20.65
C GLU A 528 -30.61 22.84 -19.78
N LYS A 529 -30.64 22.62 -18.46
CA LYS A 529 -31.27 23.55 -17.50
C LYS A 529 -30.59 24.91 -17.46
N LEU A 530 -29.27 24.95 -17.61
CA LEU A 530 -28.53 26.20 -17.65
C LEU A 530 -28.82 26.97 -18.95
N ALA A 531 -28.97 26.27 -20.08
CA ALA A 531 -29.26 26.88 -21.37
C ALA A 531 -30.59 27.63 -21.37
N GLU A 532 -31.64 27.06 -20.75
CA GLU A 532 -32.93 27.74 -20.54
C GLU A 532 -32.75 29.04 -19.76
N ASN A 533 -32.05 28.99 -18.62
CA ASN A 533 -31.79 30.16 -17.78
C ASN A 533 -30.92 31.21 -18.48
N ILE A 534 -29.97 30.81 -19.33
CA ILE A 534 -29.12 31.72 -20.10
C ILE A 534 -29.94 32.49 -21.13
N ILE A 535 -30.85 31.82 -21.84
CA ILE A 535 -31.74 32.48 -22.81
C ILE A 535 -32.71 33.43 -22.10
N GLU A 536 -33.30 33.02 -20.98
CA GLU A 536 -34.16 33.89 -20.17
C GLU A 536 -33.39 35.12 -19.67
N TRP A 537 -32.16 34.93 -19.18
CA TRP A 537 -31.29 36.02 -18.75
C TRP A 537 -30.91 36.95 -19.92
N GLU A 538 -30.58 36.42 -21.10
CA GLU A 538 -30.32 37.21 -22.31
C GLU A 538 -31.55 38.02 -22.75
N HIS A 539 -32.77 37.48 -22.62
CA HIS A 539 -34.01 38.22 -22.90
C HIS A 539 -34.15 39.45 -22.00
N THR A 540 -33.88 39.32 -20.68
CA THR A 540 -33.98 40.46 -19.75
C THR A 540 -33.00 41.58 -20.05
N ARG A 541 -31.88 41.27 -20.71
CA ARG A 541 -30.79 42.21 -20.98
C ARG A 541 -30.82 42.78 -22.39
N ALA A 542 -31.50 42.11 -23.32
CA ALA A 542 -31.53 42.46 -24.74
C ALA A 542 -31.97 43.92 -24.99
N ASP A 543 -32.92 44.45 -24.21
CA ASP A 543 -33.41 45.83 -24.36
C ASP A 543 -32.37 46.90 -23.97
N ALA A 544 -31.37 46.52 -23.16
CA ALA A 544 -30.28 47.40 -22.74
C ALA A 544 -29.00 47.25 -23.61
N VAL A 545 -29.01 46.35 -24.61
CA VAL A 545 -27.84 46.05 -25.44
C VAL A 545 -27.95 46.75 -26.80
N ALA A 546 -27.17 47.81 -26.99
CA ALA A 546 -27.15 48.56 -28.24
C ALA A 546 -26.45 47.81 -29.40
N ARG A 547 -25.44 46.98 -29.09
CA ARG A 547 -24.73 46.16 -30.09
C ARG A 547 -24.03 44.99 -29.42
N ARG A 548 -24.02 43.83 -30.08
CA ARG A 548 -23.25 42.64 -29.69
C ARG A 548 -22.05 42.51 -30.62
N TYR A 549 -20.88 42.21 -30.06
CA TYR A 549 -19.66 41.90 -30.80
C TYR A 549 -19.26 40.47 -30.44
N ALA A 550 -19.14 39.61 -31.45
CA ALA A 550 -18.72 38.23 -31.31
C ALA A 550 -17.19 38.11 -31.27
#